data_AF-A0A7C5G0C2-F1
#
_entry.id   AF-A0A7C5G0C2-F1
#
_cell.length_a   1.000
_cell.length_b   1.000
_cell.length_c   1.000
_cell.angle_alpha   90.00
_cell.angle_beta   90.00
_cell.angle_gamma   90.00
#
_symmetry.space_group_name_H-M   'P 1'
#
loop_
_entity.id
_entity.type
_entity.pdbx_description
1 polymer ?
#
loop_
_entity_poly.entity_id
_entity_poly.type
_entity_poly.pdbx_seq_one_letter_code
_entity_poly.pdbx_strand_id
1 'polypeptide(L)'
;MIILDPPTFSNSKEMEGTLDVRRDYQTMIQTCLSILNPGGILWFSTNARGFKIEASDFPRAVITDMRLSTTDEDFKDKLRRSCYTFTL
;
A
#
# COMPACT_ATOMS: atom_id res chain seq x y z
N MET A 1 13.41 -1.20 -6.15
CA MET A 1 12.50 -0.61 -5.16
C MET A 1 11.26 -0.14 -5.88
N ILE A 2 10.07 -0.38 -5.32
CA ILE A 2 8.79 0.08 -5.88
C ILE A 2 8.09 0.93 -4.81
N ILE A 3 7.43 2.00 -5.23
CA ILE A 3 6.57 2.84 -4.39
C ILE A 3 5.16 2.80 -5.00
N LEU A 4 4.18 2.38 -4.20
CA LEU A 4 2.78 2.24 -4.59
C LEU A 4 1.92 3.11 -3.67
N ASP A 5 1.50 4.28 -4.15
CA ASP A 5 0.65 5.23 -3.42
C ASP A 5 -0.62 5.57 -4.23
N PRO A 6 -1.57 4.62 -4.34
CA PRO A 6 -2.76 4.84 -5.14
C PRO A 6 -3.75 5.80 -4.47
N PRO A 7 -4.59 6.50 -5.27
CA PRO A 7 -5.73 7.21 -4.71
C PRO A 7 -6.67 6.22 -4.01
N THR A 8 -7.45 6.69 -3.03
CA THR A 8 -8.40 5.82 -2.32
C THR A 8 -9.47 5.28 -3.27
N PHE A 9 -9.91 6.11 -4.20
CA PHE A 9 -10.86 5.76 -5.24
C PHE A 9 -10.51 6.55 -6.51
N SER A 10 -10.66 5.93 -7.68
CA SER A 10 -10.53 6.59 -8.99
C SER A 10 -11.63 6.11 -9.93
N ASN A 11 -12.21 7.06 -10.67
CA ASN A 11 -13.20 6.82 -11.73
C ASN A 11 -12.76 7.46 -13.05
N SER A 12 -11.45 7.49 -13.32
CA SER A 12 -10.89 8.11 -14.52
C SER A 12 -11.48 7.50 -15.79
N LYS A 13 -11.94 8.36 -16.70
CA LYS A 13 -12.50 7.96 -18.00
C LYS A 13 -11.55 7.15 -18.87
N GLU A 14 -10.24 7.24 -18.60
CA GLU A 14 -9.17 6.54 -19.31
C GLU A 14 -8.96 5.09 -18.80
N MET A 15 -9.61 4.69 -17.70
CA MET A 15 -9.55 3.32 -17.19
C MET A 15 -10.85 2.58 -17.49
N GLU A 16 -10.73 1.32 -17.89
CA GLU A 16 -11.88 0.40 -17.90
C GLU A 16 -12.27 0.04 -16.46
N GLY A 17 -13.21 0.81 -15.90
CA GLY A 17 -13.76 0.58 -14.57
C GLY A 17 -13.30 1.58 -13.51
N THR A 18 -13.54 1.23 -12.25
CA THR A 18 -13.15 2.04 -11.09
C THR A 18 -12.02 1.36 -10.33
N LEU A 19 -11.15 2.16 -9.73
CA LEU A 19 -10.20 1.71 -8.72
C LEU A 19 -10.80 2.01 -7.34
N ASP A 20 -10.83 1.02 -6.45
CA ASP A 20 -11.06 1.19 -5.02
C ASP A 20 -9.93 0.49 -4.28
N VAL A 21 -9.08 1.25 -3.58
CA VAL A 21 -7.92 0.69 -2.90
C VAL A 21 -8.30 -0.40 -1.89
N ARG A 22 -9.47 -0.33 -1.25
CA ARG A 22 -9.89 -1.37 -0.29
C ARG A 22 -10.22 -2.68 -0.96
N ARG A 23 -10.73 -2.63 -2.19
CA ARG A 23 -11.05 -3.80 -3.01
C ARG A 23 -9.81 -4.32 -3.73
N ASP A 24 -8.99 -3.41 -4.23
CA ASP A 24 -7.99 -3.72 -5.25
C ASP A 24 -6.55 -3.80 -4.71
N TYR A 25 -6.29 -3.42 -3.44
CA TYR A 25 -4.92 -3.38 -2.89
C TYR A 25 -4.19 -4.71 -3.06
N GLN A 26 -4.88 -5.84 -2.88
CA GLN A 26 -4.25 -7.17 -2.92
C GLN A 26 -3.64 -7.42 -4.29
N THR A 27 -4.43 -7.23 -5.35
CA THR A 27 -3.99 -7.41 -6.74
C THR A 27 -2.86 -6.44 -7.09
N MET A 28 -2.97 -5.18 -6.66
CA MET A 28 -1.94 -4.17 -6.92
C MET A 28 -0.61 -4.53 -6.28
N ILE A 29 -0.62 -4.90 -4.99
CA ILE A 29 0.58 -5.28 -4.24
C ILE A 29 1.18 -6.56 -4.82
N GLN A 30 0.37 -7.60 -5.10
CA GLN A 30 0.86 -8.85 -5.70
C GLN A 30 1.51 -8.61 -7.07
N THR A 31 0.95 -7.72 -7.88
CA THR A 31 1.53 -7.33 -9.17
C THR A 31 2.87 -6.63 -8.99
N CYS A 32 3.00 -5.75 -7.99
CA CYS A 32 4.29 -5.14 -7.69
C CYS A 32 5.32 -6.17 -7.17
N LEU A 33 4.90 -7.09 -6.31
CA LEU A 33 5.78 -8.13 -5.75
C LEU A 33 6.29 -9.11 -6.82
N SER A 34 5.49 -9.40 -7.86
CA SER A 34 5.89 -10.32 -8.93
C SER A 34 7.02 -9.79 -9.83
N ILE A 35 7.16 -8.46 -9.90
CA ILE A 35 8.21 -7.78 -10.68
C ILE A 35 9.32 -7.20 -9.79
N LEU A 36 9.24 -7.41 -8.47
CA LEU A 36 10.24 -6.91 -7.54
C LEU A 36 11.50 -7.79 -7.60
N ASN A 37 12.64 -7.19 -7.91
CA ASN A 37 13.92 -7.90 -7.90
C ASN A 37 14.22 -8.51 -6.52
N PRO A 38 14.98 -9.63 -6.44
CA PRO A 38 15.41 -10.22 -5.19
C PRO A 38 16.07 -9.19 -4.25
N GLY A 39 15.72 -9.23 -2.97
CA GLY A 39 16.18 -8.24 -1.98
C GLY A 39 15.55 -6.84 -2.12
N GLY A 40 14.61 -6.66 -3.04
CA GLY A 40 13.87 -5.43 -3.21
C GLY A 40 12.85 -5.18 -2.10
N ILE A 41 12.48 -3.91 -1.95
CA ILE A 41 11.43 -3.46 -1.03
C ILE A 41 10.32 -2.78 -1.85
N LEU A 42 9.07 -3.14 -1.55
CA LEU A 42 7.88 -2.42 -1.97
C LEU A 42 7.38 -1.58 -0.80
N TRP A 43 7.23 -0.28 -1.03
CA TRP A 43 6.53 0.64 -0.14
C TRP A 43 5.10 0.81 -0.63
N PHE A 44 4.14 0.60 0.25
CA PHE A 44 2.73 0.84 -0.02
C PHE A 44 2.18 1.86 0.98
N SER A 45 1.47 2.88 0.47
CA SER A 45 0.74 3.82 1.32
C SER A 45 -0.65 4.09 0.78
N THR A 46 -1.55 4.47 1.70
CA THR A 46 -2.90 4.91 1.33
C THR A 46 -3.48 5.82 2.40
N ASN A 47 -4.29 6.79 1.97
CA ASN A 47 -5.08 7.66 2.85
C ASN A 47 -6.48 7.09 3.17
N ALA A 48 -6.75 5.84 2.76
CA ALA A 48 -8.01 5.17 3.06
C ALA A 48 -8.18 5.01 4.58
N ARG A 49 -9.17 5.71 5.14
CA ARG A 49 -9.46 5.64 6.58
C ARG A 49 -9.75 4.20 7.02
N GLY A 50 -9.09 3.78 8.10
CA GLY A 50 -9.26 2.46 8.69
C GLY A 50 -8.69 1.32 7.87
N PHE A 51 -7.89 1.62 6.83
CA PHE A 51 -7.28 0.59 6.00
C PHE A 51 -6.31 -0.26 6.82
N LYS A 52 -6.48 -1.58 6.70
CA LYS A 52 -5.63 -2.59 7.31
C LYS A 52 -5.28 -3.62 6.26
N ILE A 53 -4.11 -4.22 6.40
CA ILE A 53 -3.67 -5.32 5.57
C ILE A 53 -3.88 -6.63 6.33
N GLU A 54 -4.47 -7.60 5.64
CA GLU A 54 -4.55 -8.97 6.11
C GLU A 54 -3.28 -9.71 5.70
N ALA A 55 -2.40 -10.00 6.65
CA ALA A 55 -1.11 -10.64 6.36
C ALA A 55 -1.26 -12.02 5.70
N SER A 56 -2.39 -12.70 5.93
CA SER A 56 -2.74 -13.96 5.27
C SER A 56 -2.82 -13.86 3.75
N ASP A 57 -3.04 -12.66 3.20
CA ASP A 57 -3.12 -12.43 1.75
C ASP A 57 -1.74 -12.50 1.06
N PHE A 58 -0.65 -12.41 1.84
CA PHE A 58 0.72 -12.35 1.35
C PHE A 58 1.64 -13.32 2.12
N PRO A 59 1.41 -14.64 2.02
CA PRO A 59 2.11 -15.63 2.84
C PRO A 59 3.62 -15.70 2.62
N ARG A 60 4.12 -15.13 1.52
CA ARG A 60 5.55 -15.09 1.17
C ARG A 60 6.24 -13.77 1.50
N ALA A 61 5.47 -12.75 1.90
CA ALA A 61 6.02 -11.43 2.16
C ALA A 61 6.13 -11.19 3.66
N VAL A 62 7.25 -10.60 4.09
CA VAL A 62 7.34 -9.97 5.40
C VAL A 62 6.75 -8.57 5.28
N ILE A 63 5.73 -8.29 6.09
CA ILE A 63 5.00 -7.02 6.09
C ILE A 63 5.36 -6.25 7.35
N THR A 64 5.78 -4.99 7.20
CA THR A 64 6.07 -4.11 8.35
C THR A 64 5.21 -2.87 8.28
N ASP A 65 4.53 -2.52 9.39
CA ASP A 65 3.83 -1.24 9.52
C ASP A 65 4.84 -0.11 9.75
N MET A 66 4.88 0.83 8.80
CA MET A 66 5.79 1.97 8.79
C MET A 66 5.09 3.28 9.12
N ARG A 67 3.81 3.26 9.51
CA ARG A 67 3.00 4.47 9.74
C ARG A 67 3.65 5.41 10.74
N LEU A 68 4.01 4.92 11.92
CA LEU A 68 4.61 5.75 12.97
C LEU A 68 5.99 6.28 12.55
N SER A 69 6.83 5.40 12.00
CA SER A 69 8.19 5.77 11.58
C SER A 69 8.25 6.82 10.46
N THR A 70 7.18 6.95 9.68
CA THR A 70 7.11 7.89 8.55
C THR A 70 6.32 9.15 8.88
N THR A 71 5.68 9.22 10.06
CA THR A 71 4.86 10.37 10.45
C THR A 71 5.75 11.45 11.05
N ASP A 72 5.81 12.61 10.39
CA ASP A 72 6.48 13.78 10.94
C ASP A 72 5.77 14.29 12.21
N GLU A 73 6.52 14.96 13.09
CA GLU A 73 6.02 15.60 14.31
C GLU A 73 4.84 16.54 14.01
N ASP A 74 4.96 17.33 12.94
CA ASP A 74 3.92 18.29 12.53
C ASP A 74 2.57 17.64 12.17
N PHE A 75 2.61 16.35 11.82
CA PHE A 75 1.48 15.56 11.38
C PHE A 75 1.02 14.49 12.39
N LYS A 76 1.63 14.46 13.59
CA LYS A 76 1.13 13.66 14.71
C LYS A 76 -0.35 13.97 14.94
N ASP A 77 -1.15 12.92 15.06
CA ASP A 77 -2.62 12.93 15.21
C ASP A 77 -3.44 13.53 14.05
N LYS A 78 -2.80 14.17 13.07
CA LYS A 78 -3.44 14.76 11.89
C LYS A 78 -3.50 13.78 10.72
N LEU A 79 -2.44 13.00 10.51
CA LEU A 79 -2.38 12.07 9.37
C LEU A 79 -3.05 10.72 9.67
N ARG A 80 -4.12 10.46 8.92
CA ARG A 80 -4.83 9.17 8.90
C ARG A 80 -4.49 8.41 7.62
N ARG A 81 -3.21 8.08 7.46
CA ARG A 81 -2.70 7.20 6.40
C ARG A 81 -2.24 5.87 6.98
N SER A 82 -2.28 4.84 6.16
CA SER A 82 -1.59 3.59 6.41
C SER A 82 -0.34 3.54 5.52
N CYS A 83 0.75 2.97 6.05
CA CYS A 83 2.02 2.85 5.34
C CYS A 83 2.66 1.52 5.73
N TYR A 84 3.01 0.72 4.74
CA TYR A 84 3.59 -0.62 4.93
C TYR A 84 4.76 -0.83 4.00
N THR A 85 5.71 -1.66 4.43
CA THR A 85 6.73 -2.24 3.54
C THR A 85 6.51 -3.73 3.37
N PHE A 86 6.85 -4.21 2.18
CA PHE A 86 6.85 -5.63 1.81
C PHE A 86 8.23 -6.03 1.30
N THR A 87 8.71 -7.16 1.80
CA THR A 87 9.94 -7.82 1.31
C THR A 87 9.68 -9.31 1.12
N LEU A 88 10.28 -9.90 0.08
CA LEU A 88 10.22 -11.34 -0.22
C LEU A 88 11.47 -12.08 0.28
#